data_AF-A0A836HLK8-F1
#
_entry.id   AF-A0A836HLK8-F1
#
_cell.length_a   1.000
_cell.length_b   1.000
_cell.length_c   1.000
_cell.angle_alpha   90.00
_cell.angle_beta   90.00
_cell.angle_gamma   90.00
#
_symmetry.space_group_name_H-M   'P 1'
#
loop_
_entity.id
_entity.type
_entity.pdbx_description
1 polymer ?
#
loop_
_entity_poly.entity_id
_entity_poly.type
_entity_poly.pdbx_seq_one_letter_code
_entity_poly.pdbx_strand_id
1 'polypeptide(L)'
;MSSSSSVLEKPFIEVVCSYPAREKLCAQCPALLLLVYEHVVAELQAGRRVADVYRGTSRQDHLSELLAVRSLSELFERLYSSAPSSSCDDGTASAQFWRQVRITLEAAWAPPHDTKVRALLTLVHGQPRFCFCGPRDAAVPGEGSPLHPVSLERALATSKRFLRTATTCALDGSTDALADRQPELRAVLQLARLVPQTSSTTAAAKKEVTPEGLCFCMVSLQHRWWVLVNAALERVVLLTRAAVDVSGDPSGSRKVTKPILWQLLAVLSVLDTAHYIFAFPERQQDLAAHHLLARLSEVGLVYPILSDHRKCFVLSPDFLHAIHWQASAPLSLTFHHHLLHSGNGSSRIGVGDIRREDTDTIITETNFRLYAYTNDPDLLNILNLFAVLEEVVNENLHCYRVTRDSFAVAMRKGITAMQVLRFLSLRAHPSMLRRYGERERSGDTASLPSAVRASSSLSFSAPPRHATAPGTHGSSTSVDAVVTLVVPQSFCDQMRMWESECRRVVFEHHVSLLRNMSPEQQKAVTAYLTDAGEVDGILHAERGYMVIREEIFERLIAPLLE
;
A
#
# COMPACT_ATOMS: atom_id res chain seq x y z
N MET A 1 28.50 -16.54 -13.47
CA MET A 1 27.29 -17.38 -13.45
C MET A 1 27.00 -17.78 -12.01
N SER A 2 26.00 -17.15 -11.39
CA SER A 2 25.01 -17.69 -10.44
C SER A 2 24.24 -16.52 -9.81
N SER A 3 22.94 -16.46 -10.14
CA SER A 3 21.86 -15.76 -9.42
C SER A 3 22.07 -14.29 -9.00
N SER A 4 21.73 -13.35 -9.90
CA SER A 4 21.50 -11.93 -9.55
C SER A 4 20.03 -11.49 -9.67
N SER A 5 19.08 -12.44 -9.59
CA SER A 5 17.64 -12.19 -9.73
C SER A 5 16.87 -12.09 -8.41
N SER A 6 17.51 -12.15 -7.22
CA SER A 6 16.78 -12.33 -5.95
C SER A 6 16.60 -11.08 -5.09
N VAL A 7 17.17 -9.93 -5.46
CA VAL A 7 17.11 -8.70 -4.61
C VAL A 7 15.82 -7.89 -4.85
N LEU A 8 15.10 -8.17 -5.93
CA LEU A 8 13.87 -7.45 -6.30
C LEU A 8 12.62 -7.91 -5.53
N GLU A 9 12.69 -9.02 -4.80
CA GLU A 9 11.52 -9.62 -4.14
C GLU A 9 11.50 -9.44 -2.61
N LYS A 10 12.65 -9.14 -1.99
CA LYS A 10 12.75 -9.14 -0.53
C LYS A 10 12.64 -7.72 0.05
N PRO A 11 11.74 -7.48 1.02
CA PRO A 11 11.67 -6.19 1.72
C PRO A 11 12.96 -5.90 2.49
N PHE A 12 13.17 -4.63 2.83
CA PHE A 12 14.38 -4.15 3.52
C PHE A 12 14.75 -5.00 4.74
N ILE A 13 13.77 -5.33 5.59
CA ILE A 13 13.99 -6.08 6.83
C ILE A 13 14.49 -7.49 6.54
N GLU A 14 13.95 -8.17 5.52
CA GLU A 14 14.45 -9.49 5.11
C GLU A 14 15.89 -9.44 4.58
N VAL A 15 16.26 -8.36 3.88
CA VAL A 15 17.65 -8.13 3.45
C VAL A 15 18.57 -7.99 4.66
N VAL A 16 18.15 -7.27 5.70
CA VAL A 16 18.90 -7.12 6.95
C VAL A 16 18.98 -8.45 7.72
N CYS A 17 17.86 -9.16 7.86
CA CYS A 17 17.79 -10.44 8.56
C CYS A 17 18.58 -11.55 7.85
N SER A 18 18.72 -11.51 6.52
CA SER A 18 19.52 -12.49 5.77
C SER A 18 21.04 -12.24 5.83
N TYR A 19 21.48 -11.08 6.33
CA TYR A 19 22.89 -10.72 6.40
C TYR A 19 23.67 -11.56 7.43
N PRO A 20 24.87 -12.08 7.10
CA PRO A 20 25.60 -13.02 7.98
C PRO A 20 26.15 -12.42 9.28
N ALA A 21 26.30 -11.09 9.38
CA ALA A 21 26.74 -10.42 10.62
C ALA A 21 25.65 -9.46 11.16
N ARG A 22 24.38 -9.90 11.05
CA ARG A 22 23.19 -9.13 11.42
C ARG A 22 23.13 -8.72 12.89
N GLU A 23 23.56 -9.57 13.82
CA GLU A 23 23.57 -9.26 15.26
C GLU A 23 24.43 -8.03 15.55
N LYS A 24 25.69 -8.05 15.09
CA LYS A 24 26.62 -6.92 15.25
C LYS A 24 26.08 -5.66 14.60
N LEU A 25 25.47 -5.78 13.42
CA LEU A 25 24.92 -4.65 12.67
C LEU A 25 23.78 -3.97 13.44
N CYS A 26 22.85 -4.75 14.02
CA CYS A 26 21.75 -4.23 14.84
C CYS A 26 22.23 -3.71 16.20
N ALA A 27 23.21 -4.36 16.83
CA ALA A 27 23.80 -3.89 18.08
C ALA A 27 24.52 -2.53 17.94
N GLN A 28 25.05 -2.22 16.76
CA GLN A 28 25.76 -0.97 16.48
C GLN A 28 24.86 0.18 16.02
N CYS A 29 23.57 -0.07 15.79
CA CYS A 29 22.59 0.92 15.33
C CYS A 29 21.22 0.72 16.01
N PRO A 30 20.91 1.52 17.03
CA PRO A 30 19.64 1.45 17.76
C PRO A 30 18.41 1.59 16.83
N ALA A 31 18.44 2.54 15.89
CA ALA A 31 17.33 2.74 14.95
C ALA A 31 17.01 1.49 14.11
N LEU A 32 18.03 0.72 13.73
CA LEU A 32 17.79 -0.51 12.97
C LEU A 32 17.17 -1.60 13.84
N LEU A 33 17.61 -1.70 15.09
CA LEU A 33 17.04 -2.63 16.05
C LEU A 33 15.58 -2.32 16.35
N LEU A 34 15.21 -1.04 16.39
CA LEU A 34 13.83 -0.58 16.51
C LEU A 34 12.99 -1.03 15.30
N LEU A 35 13.48 -0.85 14.07
CA LEU A 35 12.76 -1.31 12.87
C LEU A 35 12.52 -2.82 12.85
N VAL A 36 13.51 -3.61 13.28
CA VAL A 36 13.36 -5.07 13.37
C VAL A 36 12.35 -5.43 14.47
N TYR A 37 12.41 -4.75 15.62
CA TYR A 37 11.44 -4.95 16.70
C TYR A 37 10.01 -4.63 16.26
N GLU A 38 9.78 -3.48 15.61
CA GLU A 38 8.47 -3.09 15.07
C GLU A 38 7.92 -4.16 14.12
N HIS A 39 8.77 -4.71 13.25
CA HIS A 39 8.39 -5.78 12.34
C HIS A 39 8.03 -7.09 13.06
N VAL A 40 8.73 -7.44 14.15
CA VAL A 40 8.39 -8.63 14.95
C VAL A 40 7.03 -8.45 15.63
N VAL A 41 6.82 -7.31 16.28
CA VAL A 41 5.55 -6.99 16.96
C VAL A 41 4.38 -7.02 15.99
N ALA A 42 4.57 -6.44 14.82
CA ALA A 42 3.63 -6.43 13.71
C ALA A 42 3.18 -7.82 13.26
N GLU A 43 4.13 -8.70 12.95
CA GLU A 43 3.83 -10.05 12.49
C GLU A 43 3.15 -10.87 13.59
N LEU A 44 3.55 -10.67 14.86
CA LEU A 44 2.88 -11.28 16.02
C LEU A 44 1.42 -10.80 16.15
N GLN A 45 1.14 -9.51 15.98
CA GLN A 45 -0.23 -8.96 16.00
C GLN A 45 -1.09 -9.53 14.86
N ALA A 46 -0.50 -9.77 13.69
CA ALA A 46 -1.17 -10.40 12.56
C ALA A 46 -1.34 -11.92 12.68
N GLY A 47 -0.91 -12.52 13.80
CA GLY A 47 -0.95 -13.98 14.02
C GLY A 47 0.03 -14.77 13.13
N ARG A 48 0.98 -14.08 12.52
CA ARG A 48 2.03 -14.64 11.65
C ARG A 48 3.35 -14.74 12.42
N ARG A 49 4.33 -15.41 11.83
CA ARG A 49 5.68 -15.54 12.39
C ARG A 49 6.69 -15.03 11.39
N VAL A 50 7.68 -14.29 11.87
CA VAL A 50 8.79 -13.85 11.03
C VAL A 50 9.59 -15.08 10.58
N ALA A 51 9.76 -15.23 9.27
CA ALA A 51 10.55 -16.30 8.71
C ALA A 51 12.04 -15.98 8.84
N ASP A 52 12.74 -16.71 9.72
CA ASP A 52 14.19 -16.60 9.84
C ASP A 52 14.90 -17.69 9.00
N VAL A 53 15.78 -17.23 8.10
CA VAL A 53 16.59 -18.09 7.21
C VAL A 53 17.57 -18.97 8.00
N TYR A 54 18.00 -18.53 9.19
CA TYR A 54 18.98 -19.26 10.00
C TYR A 54 18.35 -20.13 11.10
N ARG A 55 17.02 -20.21 11.18
CA ARG A 55 16.32 -21.00 12.20
C ARG A 55 16.65 -22.49 12.06
N GLY A 56 17.13 -23.11 13.15
CA GLY A 56 17.51 -24.53 13.14
C GLY A 56 18.89 -24.84 12.54
N THR A 57 19.68 -23.83 12.16
CA THR A 57 21.09 -23.99 11.78
C THR A 57 22.01 -23.90 13.00
N SER A 58 23.31 -24.23 12.84
CA SER A 58 24.32 -24.08 13.89
C SER A 58 24.66 -22.62 14.22
N ARG A 59 24.11 -21.64 13.47
CA ARG A 59 24.30 -20.19 13.66
C ARG A 59 23.02 -19.56 14.22
N GLN A 60 22.70 -19.88 15.47
CA GLN A 60 21.64 -19.17 16.19
C GLN A 60 22.25 -18.01 16.96
N ASP A 61 21.97 -16.80 16.50
CA ASP A 61 22.36 -15.55 17.16
C ASP A 61 21.18 -15.05 18.01
N HIS A 62 21.41 -14.08 18.90
CA HIS A 62 20.33 -13.48 19.71
C HIS A 62 19.22 -12.82 18.86
N LEU A 63 19.56 -12.39 17.65
CA LEU A 63 18.55 -11.93 16.69
C LEU A 63 17.65 -13.08 16.22
N SER A 64 18.18 -14.29 16.03
CA SER A 64 17.38 -15.48 15.73
C SER A 64 16.40 -15.79 16.86
N GLU A 65 16.83 -15.59 18.11
CA GLU A 65 15.97 -15.76 19.29
C GLU A 65 14.82 -14.74 19.29
N LEU A 66 15.11 -13.47 19.03
CA LEU A 66 14.10 -12.41 18.93
C LEU A 66 13.08 -12.70 17.81
N LEU A 67 13.54 -13.15 16.64
CA LEU A 67 12.68 -13.51 15.50
C LEU A 67 11.88 -14.81 15.75
N ALA A 68 12.34 -15.69 16.64
CA ALA A 68 11.71 -16.97 16.92
C ALA A 68 10.55 -16.90 17.92
N VAL A 69 10.35 -15.76 18.57
CA VAL A 69 9.32 -15.52 19.57
C VAL A 69 7.91 -15.79 19.01
N ARG A 70 7.04 -16.39 19.82
CA ARG A 70 5.71 -16.84 19.39
C ARG A 70 4.56 -16.00 19.95
N SER A 71 4.81 -15.21 20.99
CA SER A 71 3.79 -14.40 21.66
C SER A 71 4.38 -13.11 22.21
N LEU A 72 3.55 -12.08 22.40
CA LEU A 72 3.98 -10.84 23.06
C LEU A 72 4.45 -11.11 24.49
N SER A 73 3.80 -12.01 25.23
CA SER A 73 4.21 -12.37 26.61
C SER A 73 5.63 -12.94 26.65
N GLU A 74 5.96 -13.86 25.74
CA GLU A 74 7.31 -14.43 25.61
C GLU A 74 8.35 -13.36 25.23
N LEU A 75 7.97 -12.42 24.36
CA LEU A 75 8.83 -11.27 24.01
C LEU A 75 9.12 -10.40 25.25
N PHE A 76 8.10 -10.08 26.04
CA PHE A 76 8.25 -9.29 27.26
C PHE A 76 9.09 -10.03 28.30
N GLU A 77 8.86 -11.32 28.52
CA GLU A 77 9.67 -12.15 29.42
C GLU A 77 11.14 -12.15 29.00
N ARG A 78 11.45 -12.28 27.71
CA ARG A 78 12.84 -12.26 27.20
C ARG A 78 13.51 -10.90 27.33
N LEU A 79 12.77 -9.81 27.14
CA LEU A 79 13.29 -8.45 27.28
C LEU A 79 13.56 -8.06 28.74
N TYR A 80 12.74 -8.56 29.67
CA TYR A 80 12.75 -8.16 31.07
C TYR A 80 13.11 -9.27 32.06
N SER A 81 13.53 -10.45 31.59
CA SER A 81 14.00 -11.53 32.45
C SER A 81 15.11 -11.02 33.38
N SER A 82 14.81 -10.97 34.68
CA SER A 82 15.72 -10.53 35.72
C SER A 82 16.28 -11.75 36.46
N ALA A 83 17.54 -12.10 36.18
CA ALA A 83 18.50 -12.55 37.18
C ALA A 83 19.86 -12.81 36.50
N PRO A 84 20.90 -11.99 36.77
CA PRO A 84 22.25 -12.51 36.75
C PRO A 84 22.36 -13.47 37.93
N SER A 85 22.34 -14.78 37.67
CA SER A 85 22.90 -15.71 38.64
C SER A 85 24.36 -15.30 38.83
N SER A 86 24.67 -14.83 40.03
CA SER A 86 26.02 -14.56 40.52
C SER A 86 27.00 -15.60 39.98
N SER A 87 28.07 -15.13 39.33
CA SER A 87 29.26 -15.87 38.85
C SER A 87 29.41 -16.17 37.35
N CYS A 88 29.14 -15.23 36.43
CA CYS A 88 29.74 -15.33 35.09
C CYS A 88 29.92 -13.96 34.41
N ASP A 89 31.17 -13.68 34.07
CA ASP A 89 31.73 -12.60 33.24
C ASP A 89 30.75 -11.65 32.52
N ASP A 90 30.84 -10.37 32.91
CA ASP A 90 30.15 -9.18 32.39
C ASP A 90 30.50 -8.82 30.92
N GLY A 91 30.96 -9.80 30.13
CA GLY A 91 31.59 -9.59 28.81
C GLY A 91 31.03 -10.42 27.66
N THR A 92 29.97 -11.21 27.85
CA THR A 92 29.40 -12.02 26.75
C THR A 92 28.58 -11.14 25.79
N ALA A 93 28.79 -11.28 24.48
CA ALA A 93 28.08 -10.52 23.42
C ALA A 93 26.55 -10.59 23.54
N SER A 94 26.05 -11.67 24.16
CA SER A 94 24.65 -11.89 24.52
C SER A 94 24.03 -10.79 25.38
N ALA A 95 24.71 -10.43 26.47
CA ALA A 95 24.23 -9.40 27.38
C ALA A 95 24.23 -8.01 26.72
N GLN A 96 25.16 -7.77 25.79
CA GLN A 96 25.28 -6.50 25.08
C GLN A 96 24.14 -6.29 24.08
N PHE A 97 23.75 -7.31 23.31
CA PHE A 97 22.64 -7.22 22.37
C PHE A 97 21.32 -6.89 23.08
N TRP A 98 20.92 -7.68 24.08
CA TRP A 98 19.65 -7.48 24.79
C TRP A 98 19.63 -6.18 25.61
N ARG A 99 20.77 -5.77 26.20
CA ARG A 99 20.92 -4.44 26.82
C ARG A 99 20.68 -3.34 25.80
N GLN A 100 21.24 -3.48 24.59
CA GLN A 100 21.03 -2.51 23.52
C GLN A 100 19.58 -2.48 23.05
N VAL A 101 18.89 -3.63 22.95
CA VAL A 101 17.44 -3.68 22.65
C VAL A 101 16.68 -2.85 23.67
N ARG A 102 16.94 -3.05 24.97
CA ARG A 102 16.26 -2.32 26.04
C ARG A 102 16.49 -0.81 25.96
N ILE A 103 17.75 -0.37 25.81
CA ILE A 103 18.10 1.05 25.66
C ILE A 103 17.38 1.66 24.45
N THR A 104 17.33 0.93 23.34
CA THR A 104 16.62 1.37 22.12
C THR A 104 15.12 1.54 22.36
N LEU A 105 14.47 0.59 23.05
CA LEU A 105 13.04 0.65 23.33
C LEU A 105 12.69 1.77 24.32
N GLU A 106 13.49 1.91 25.38
CA GLU A 106 13.38 3.03 26.32
C GLU A 106 13.55 4.38 25.58
N ALA A 107 14.46 4.45 24.61
CA ALA A 107 14.65 5.64 23.81
C ALA A 107 13.50 5.92 22.83
N ALA A 108 12.89 4.88 22.26
CA ALA A 108 11.75 5.00 21.36
C ALA A 108 10.46 5.42 22.09
N TRP A 109 10.25 4.90 23.30
CA TRP A 109 9.08 5.21 24.13
C TRP A 109 9.23 6.48 24.98
N ALA A 110 10.41 7.10 24.99
CA ALA A 110 10.61 8.37 25.64
C ALA A 110 9.70 9.46 25.03
N PRO A 111 9.13 10.36 25.86
CA PRO A 111 8.28 11.44 25.37
C PRO A 111 9.04 12.33 24.37
N PRO A 112 8.36 12.95 23.39
CA PRO A 112 8.98 13.70 22.30
C PRO A 112 9.86 14.88 22.75
N HIS A 113 9.65 15.37 23.97
CA HIS A 113 10.44 16.46 24.56
C HIS A 113 11.76 16.02 25.19
N ASP A 114 12.00 14.72 25.38
CA ASP A 114 13.28 14.20 25.88
C ASP A 114 14.25 13.98 24.71
N THR A 115 14.75 15.10 24.18
CA THR A 115 15.61 15.16 23.00
C THR A 115 16.93 14.40 23.19
N LYS A 116 17.45 14.33 24.43
CA LYS A 116 18.69 13.61 24.77
C LYS A 116 18.54 12.10 24.65
N VAL A 117 17.42 11.57 25.13
CA VAL A 117 17.14 10.13 25.08
C VAL A 117 16.84 9.70 23.64
N ARG A 118 16.05 10.48 22.90
CA ARG A 118 15.79 10.23 21.47
C ARG A 118 17.03 10.36 20.58
N ALA A 119 17.99 11.21 20.96
CA ALA A 119 19.27 11.34 20.25
C ALA A 119 20.04 10.01 20.16
N LEU A 120 19.86 9.11 21.14
CA LEU A 120 20.48 7.78 21.13
C LEU A 120 20.08 6.96 19.89
N LEU A 121 18.87 7.17 19.36
CA LEU A 121 18.40 6.49 18.16
C LEU A 121 19.16 6.92 16.90
N THR A 122 19.77 8.11 16.90
CA THR A 122 20.55 8.64 15.77
C THR A 122 21.99 8.14 15.73
N LEU A 123 22.41 7.35 16.73
CA LEU A 123 23.77 6.86 16.85
C LEU A 123 24.05 5.72 15.88
N VAL A 124 25.14 5.86 15.13
CA VAL A 124 25.69 4.79 14.29
C VAL A 124 27.16 4.63 14.65
N HIS A 125 27.53 3.46 15.18
CA HIS A 125 28.87 3.23 15.74
C HIS A 125 29.26 4.26 16.83
N GLY A 126 28.30 4.70 17.64
CA GLY A 126 28.50 5.68 18.71
C GLY A 126 28.64 7.13 18.26
N GLN A 127 28.47 7.42 16.97
CA GLN A 127 28.45 8.79 16.44
C GLN A 127 27.03 9.21 16.03
N PRO A 128 26.52 10.38 16.46
CA PRO A 128 25.22 10.87 16.03
C PRO A 128 25.27 11.26 14.55
N ARG A 129 24.24 10.87 13.79
CA ARG A 129 24.11 11.16 12.36
C ARG A 129 22.96 12.13 12.10
N PHE A 130 23.06 12.92 11.02
CA PHE A 130 22.04 13.87 10.57
C PHE A 130 21.64 14.95 11.60
N CYS A 131 22.56 15.35 12.47
CA CYS A 131 22.35 16.44 13.43
C CYS A 131 23.01 17.74 12.94
N PHE A 132 22.49 18.89 13.39
CA PHE A 132 23.19 20.16 13.25
C PHE A 132 24.41 20.16 14.17
N CYS A 133 25.61 20.24 13.59
CA CYS A 133 26.85 20.33 14.33
C CYS A 133 27.51 21.68 14.04
N GLY A 134 27.65 22.54 15.06
CA GLY A 134 28.37 23.80 14.90
C GLY A 134 28.38 24.64 16.19
N PRO A 135 29.25 25.68 16.25
CA PRO A 135 29.40 26.55 17.44
C PRO A 135 28.17 27.42 17.75
N ARG A 136 27.14 27.40 16.89
CA ARG A 136 25.88 28.15 17.02
C ARG A 136 24.70 27.30 17.47
N ASP A 137 24.87 25.98 17.54
CA ASP A 137 23.81 25.03 17.85
C ASP A 137 23.94 24.64 19.32
N ALA A 138 22.85 24.73 20.09
CA ALA A 138 22.81 24.21 21.45
C ALA A 138 23.15 22.70 21.39
N ALA A 139 23.93 22.22 22.36
CA ALA A 139 24.67 20.95 22.31
C ALA A 139 23.80 19.66 22.38
N VAL A 140 22.64 19.62 21.73
CA VAL A 140 21.76 18.45 21.69
C VAL A 140 21.70 17.88 20.27
N PRO A 141 22.40 16.77 19.98
CA PRO A 141 22.28 16.10 18.70
C PRO A 141 20.83 15.65 18.48
N GLY A 142 20.25 15.98 17.32
CA GLY A 142 18.91 15.53 16.93
C GLY A 142 17.80 16.58 17.02
N GLU A 143 18.08 17.79 17.50
CA GLU A 143 17.15 18.92 17.35
C GLU A 143 17.16 19.38 15.89
N GLY A 144 16.05 19.18 15.18
CA GLY A 144 15.87 19.72 13.84
C GLY A 144 15.33 21.15 13.88
N SER A 145 15.50 21.92 12.79
CA SER A 145 14.87 23.24 12.66
C SER A 145 13.41 23.06 12.22
N PRO A 146 12.48 23.97 12.52
CA PRO A 146 11.07 23.79 12.15
C PRO A 146 10.88 23.72 10.62
N LEU A 147 10.09 22.75 10.16
CA LEU A 147 9.78 22.55 8.75
C LEU A 147 8.71 23.54 8.27
N HIS A 148 8.97 24.21 7.15
CA HIS A 148 7.96 24.99 6.47
C HIS A 148 7.04 24.06 5.63
N PRO A 149 5.71 24.16 5.72
CA PRO A 149 4.78 23.23 5.06
C PRO A 149 4.96 23.16 3.53
N VAL A 150 5.23 24.29 2.88
CA VAL A 150 5.52 24.35 1.43
C VAL A 150 6.73 23.50 1.03
N SER A 151 7.74 23.37 1.90
CA SER A 151 8.91 22.53 1.61
C SER A 151 8.55 21.04 1.61
N LEU A 152 7.65 20.62 2.50
CA LEU A 152 7.10 19.27 2.53
C LEU A 152 6.24 18.98 1.29
N GLU A 153 5.37 19.91 0.91
CA GLU A 153 4.55 19.79 -0.30
C GLU A 153 5.42 19.63 -1.56
N ARG A 154 6.50 20.41 -1.68
CA ARG A 154 7.46 20.30 -2.78
C ARG A 154 8.20 18.96 -2.77
N ALA A 155 8.62 18.47 -1.61
CA ALA A 155 9.23 17.15 -1.49
C ALA A 155 8.28 16.04 -1.98
N LEU A 156 7.01 16.12 -1.58
CA LEU A 156 5.95 15.17 -1.99
C LEU A 156 5.58 15.25 -3.47
N ALA A 157 5.45 16.46 -4.01
CA ALA A 157 5.21 16.63 -5.43
C ALA A 157 6.37 16.06 -6.26
N THR A 158 7.60 16.20 -5.75
CA THR A 158 8.82 15.68 -6.38
C THR A 158 8.87 14.16 -6.35
N SER A 159 8.63 13.51 -5.20
CA SER A 159 8.58 12.03 -5.11
C SER A 159 7.50 11.45 -6.02
N LYS A 160 6.28 12.00 -6.01
CA LYS A 160 5.17 11.52 -6.86
C LYS A 160 5.47 11.69 -8.34
N ARG A 161 6.01 12.85 -8.73
CA ARG A 161 6.42 13.10 -10.12
C ARG A 161 7.49 12.10 -10.54
N PHE A 162 8.48 11.89 -9.68
CA PHE A 162 9.55 10.95 -9.92
C PHE A 162 9.03 9.53 -10.17
N LEU A 163 8.21 9.00 -9.27
CA LEU A 163 7.67 7.64 -9.39
C LEU A 163 6.83 7.48 -10.66
N ARG A 164 6.02 8.48 -11.02
CA ARG A 164 5.27 8.49 -12.28
C ARG A 164 6.21 8.43 -13.47
N THR A 165 7.25 9.26 -13.49
CA THR A 165 8.26 9.26 -14.55
C THR A 165 9.00 7.94 -14.65
N ALA A 166 9.42 7.35 -13.52
CA ALA A 166 10.05 6.03 -13.48
C ALA A 166 9.13 4.94 -14.05
N THR A 167 7.85 4.96 -13.67
CA THR A 167 6.83 4.02 -14.19
C THR A 167 6.64 4.20 -15.69
N THR A 168 6.55 5.44 -16.19
CA THR A 168 6.41 5.68 -17.64
C THR A 168 7.65 5.23 -18.42
N CYS A 169 8.86 5.45 -17.90
CA CYS A 169 10.10 4.99 -18.54
C CYS A 169 10.21 3.47 -18.56
N ALA A 170 9.79 2.80 -17.48
CA ALA A 170 9.76 1.34 -17.41
C ALA A 170 8.77 0.74 -18.43
N LEU A 171 7.59 1.35 -18.58
CA LEU A 171 6.58 0.90 -19.55
C LEU A 171 6.95 1.20 -21.01
N ASP A 172 7.60 2.34 -21.28
CA ASP A 172 8.07 2.70 -22.63
C ASP A 172 9.35 1.95 -23.02
N GLY A 173 10.03 1.31 -22.07
CA GLY A 173 11.31 0.62 -22.30
C GLY A 173 12.43 1.57 -22.76
N SER A 174 12.31 2.85 -22.45
CA SER A 174 13.21 3.92 -22.91
C SER A 174 13.33 5.05 -21.89
N THR A 175 14.42 5.82 -22.01
CA THR A 175 14.64 7.06 -21.25
C THR A 175 14.36 8.33 -22.07
N ASP A 176 13.70 8.21 -23.22
CA ASP A 176 13.38 9.36 -24.09
C ASP A 176 12.54 10.43 -23.36
N ALA A 177 11.62 10.00 -22.49
CA ALA A 177 10.82 10.89 -21.64
C ALA A 177 11.65 11.76 -20.68
N LEU A 178 12.91 11.38 -20.41
CA LEU A 178 13.83 12.12 -19.54
C LEU A 178 14.67 13.17 -20.28
N ALA A 179 14.58 13.23 -21.62
CA ALA A 179 15.13 14.26 -22.51
C ALA A 179 16.39 14.97 -21.97
N ASP A 180 17.51 14.24 -21.77
CA ASP A 180 18.82 14.70 -21.24
C ASP A 180 18.86 15.62 -20.01
N ARG A 181 17.72 15.95 -19.40
CA ARG A 181 17.59 16.88 -18.28
C ARG A 181 17.91 16.23 -16.94
N GLN A 182 17.88 14.89 -16.88
CA GLN A 182 18.07 14.11 -15.64
C GLN A 182 18.93 12.86 -15.89
N PRO A 183 20.24 13.02 -16.15
CA PRO A 183 21.16 11.89 -16.40
C PRO A 183 21.31 10.98 -15.17
N GLU A 184 21.14 11.55 -13.98
CA GLU A 184 21.19 10.82 -12.72
C GLU A 184 20.04 9.83 -12.57
N LEU A 185 18.81 10.26 -12.90
CA LEU A 185 17.63 9.42 -12.91
C LEU A 185 17.76 8.28 -13.93
N ARG A 186 18.23 8.59 -15.15
CA ARG A 186 18.53 7.56 -16.15
C ARG A 186 19.46 6.49 -15.60
N ALA A 187 20.54 6.89 -14.92
CA ALA A 187 21.50 5.95 -14.36
C ALA A 187 20.90 5.09 -13.24
N VAL A 188 19.98 5.62 -12.42
CA VAL A 188 19.27 4.83 -11.40
C VAL A 188 18.34 3.80 -12.04
N LEU A 189 17.57 4.16 -13.07
CA LEU A 189 16.66 3.23 -13.76
C LEU A 189 17.43 2.11 -14.48
N GLN A 190 18.54 2.46 -15.11
CA GLN A 190 19.42 1.48 -15.76
C GLN A 190 20.06 0.54 -14.74
N LEU A 191 20.53 1.07 -13.60
CA LEU A 191 21.11 0.25 -12.52
C LEU A 191 20.09 -0.70 -11.90
N ALA A 192 18.85 -0.24 -11.76
CA ALA A 192 17.70 -1.06 -11.35
C ALA A 192 17.22 -2.03 -12.44
N ARG A 193 17.82 -2.01 -13.63
CA ARG A 193 17.44 -2.77 -14.84
C ARG A 193 15.99 -2.52 -15.30
N LEU A 194 15.39 -1.41 -14.89
CA LEU A 194 14.03 -1.03 -15.30
C LEU A 194 13.99 -0.59 -16.76
N VAL A 195 15.11 -0.11 -17.30
CA VAL A 195 15.27 0.30 -18.69
C VAL A 195 16.56 -0.34 -19.23
N PRO A 196 16.65 -0.72 -20.52
CA PRO A 196 17.85 -1.30 -21.09
C PRO A 196 19.09 -0.42 -20.92
N GLN A 197 20.24 -1.07 -20.80
CA GLN A 197 21.54 -0.39 -20.79
C GLN A 197 21.83 0.13 -22.19
N THR A 198 21.77 1.45 -22.38
CA THR A 198 22.13 2.06 -23.67
C THR A 198 23.65 2.18 -23.75
N SER A 199 24.30 1.32 -24.54
CA SER A 199 25.72 1.53 -24.89
C SER A 199 25.83 2.82 -25.71
N SER A 200 26.78 3.68 -25.35
CA SER A 200 26.98 5.04 -25.85
C SER A 200 27.45 5.14 -27.32
N THR A 201 27.03 4.25 -28.21
CA THR A 201 27.49 4.18 -29.59
C THR A 201 26.30 4.14 -30.55
N THR A 202 25.86 5.33 -30.97
CA THR A 202 25.29 5.69 -32.29
C THR A 202 24.21 4.82 -32.95
N ALA A 203 23.63 3.84 -32.27
CA ALA A 203 22.46 3.10 -32.73
C ALA A 203 21.22 3.63 -32.01
N ALA A 204 20.15 3.93 -32.76
CA ALA A 204 18.87 4.31 -32.19
C ALA A 204 18.47 3.28 -31.11
N ALA A 205 18.29 3.74 -29.87
CA ALA A 205 17.96 2.89 -28.74
C ALA A 205 16.66 2.15 -29.07
N LYS A 206 16.76 0.83 -29.29
CA LYS A 206 15.60 -0.01 -29.52
C LYS A 206 14.76 0.04 -28.24
N LYS A 207 13.54 0.58 -28.34
CA LYS A 207 12.58 0.58 -27.23
C LYS A 207 12.24 -0.86 -26.91
N GLU A 208 12.74 -1.36 -25.80
CA GLU A 208 12.51 -2.73 -25.35
C GLU A 208 12.17 -2.70 -23.87
N VAL A 209 10.99 -3.23 -23.56
CA VAL A 209 10.50 -3.29 -22.19
C VAL A 209 11.20 -4.45 -21.48
N THR A 210 11.89 -4.15 -20.39
CA THR A 210 12.59 -5.15 -19.58
C THR A 210 11.60 -5.94 -18.72
N PRO A 211 11.88 -7.22 -18.42
CA PRO A 211 11.02 -8.00 -17.51
C PRO A 211 11.01 -7.40 -16.10
N GLU A 212 12.12 -6.83 -15.63
CA GLU A 212 12.19 -6.11 -14.36
C GLU A 212 11.36 -4.81 -14.38
N GLY A 213 11.33 -4.09 -15.50
CA GLY A 213 10.50 -2.90 -15.69
C GLY A 213 9.00 -3.19 -15.63
N LEU A 214 8.55 -4.30 -16.24
CA LEU A 214 7.16 -4.76 -16.12
C LEU A 214 6.85 -5.20 -14.69
N CYS A 215 7.72 -5.99 -14.07
CA CYS A 215 7.54 -6.43 -12.68
C CYS A 215 7.42 -5.24 -11.73
N PHE A 216 8.28 -4.24 -11.87
CA PHE A 216 8.22 -2.98 -11.12
C PHE A 216 6.85 -2.28 -11.23
N CYS A 217 6.22 -2.33 -12.40
CA CYS A 217 4.88 -1.74 -12.59
C CYS A 217 3.75 -2.58 -11.98
N MET A 218 4.00 -3.86 -11.67
CA MET A 218 3.02 -4.79 -11.11
C MET A 218 3.13 -4.96 -9.58
N VAL A 219 4.29 -4.66 -8.98
CA VAL A 219 4.49 -4.76 -7.53
C VAL A 219 3.82 -3.60 -6.75
N SER A 220 3.66 -3.80 -5.44
CA SER A 220 3.11 -2.81 -4.52
C SER A 220 3.96 -1.54 -4.43
N LEU A 221 3.36 -0.43 -3.99
CA LEU A 221 4.05 0.87 -3.90
C LEU A 221 5.30 0.81 -3.02
N GLN A 222 5.21 0.13 -1.87
CA GLN A 222 6.34 -0.13 -0.98
C GLN A 222 7.51 -0.79 -1.72
N HIS A 223 7.23 -1.85 -2.47
CA HIS A 223 8.25 -2.57 -3.22
C HIS A 223 8.84 -1.71 -4.34
N ARG A 224 8.04 -0.87 -5.02
CA ARG A 224 8.56 0.08 -6.00
C ARG A 224 9.56 1.05 -5.37
N TRP A 225 9.21 1.64 -4.23
CA TRP A 225 10.11 2.54 -3.53
C TRP A 225 11.37 1.83 -3.03
N TRP A 226 11.23 0.60 -2.52
CA TRP A 226 12.39 -0.21 -2.12
C TRP A 226 13.34 -0.51 -3.28
N VAL A 227 12.83 -0.87 -4.46
CA VAL A 227 13.66 -1.09 -5.67
C VAL A 227 14.47 0.16 -6.01
N LEU A 228 13.84 1.33 -5.95
CA LEU A 228 14.50 2.60 -6.23
C LEU A 228 15.52 2.99 -5.16
N VAL A 229 15.20 2.80 -3.87
CA VAL A 229 16.13 3.02 -2.75
C VAL A 229 17.32 2.09 -2.87
N ASN A 230 17.11 0.79 -3.12
CA ASN A 230 18.20 -0.17 -3.27
C ASN A 230 19.09 0.18 -4.47
N ALA A 231 18.51 0.61 -5.60
CA ALA A 231 19.30 1.12 -6.74
C ALA A 231 20.12 2.37 -6.37
N ALA A 232 19.57 3.29 -5.58
CA ALA A 232 20.33 4.43 -5.04
C ALA A 232 21.49 3.96 -4.15
N LEU A 233 21.30 2.96 -3.30
CA LEU A 233 22.37 2.38 -2.46
C LEU A 233 23.49 1.76 -3.30
N GLU A 234 23.14 0.96 -4.31
CA GLU A 234 24.11 0.37 -5.23
C GLU A 234 24.93 1.45 -5.94
N ARG A 235 24.27 2.54 -6.35
CA ARG A 235 24.92 3.68 -6.98
C ARG A 235 25.92 4.36 -6.04
N VAL A 236 25.61 4.51 -4.74
CA VAL A 236 26.57 5.02 -3.75
C VAL A 236 27.82 4.13 -3.70
N VAL A 237 27.64 2.81 -3.61
CA VAL A 237 28.76 1.86 -3.51
C VAL A 237 29.62 1.89 -4.79
N LEU A 238 29.01 2.00 -5.97
CA LEU A 238 29.73 2.09 -7.24
C LEU A 238 30.54 3.40 -7.37
N LEU A 239 29.93 4.54 -7.06
CA LEU A 239 30.60 5.84 -7.17
C LEU A 239 31.75 6.00 -6.18
N THR A 240 31.56 5.50 -4.96
CA THR A 240 32.61 5.55 -3.92
C THR A 240 33.76 4.59 -4.23
N ARG A 241 33.49 3.44 -4.85
CA ARG A 241 34.55 2.55 -5.36
C ARG A 241 35.36 3.21 -6.49
N ALA A 242 34.68 3.77 -7.49
CA ALA A 242 35.34 4.44 -8.61
C ALA A 242 36.21 5.63 -8.15
N ALA A 243 35.77 6.38 -7.12
CA ALA A 243 36.56 7.48 -6.57
C ALA A 243 37.84 7.01 -5.84
N VAL A 244 37.83 5.82 -5.23
CA VAL A 244 39.01 5.23 -4.58
C VAL A 244 40.02 4.79 -5.64
N ASP A 245 39.57 4.18 -6.73
CA ASP A 245 40.44 3.73 -7.83
C ASP A 245 41.20 4.91 -8.49
N VAL A 246 40.59 6.09 -8.54
CA VAL A 246 41.19 7.31 -9.11
C VAL A 246 42.13 8.03 -8.13
N SER A 247 41.85 7.96 -6.81
CA SER A 247 42.64 8.70 -5.80
C SER A 247 43.83 7.91 -5.24
N GLY A 248 43.94 6.62 -5.53
CA GLY A 248 45.13 5.82 -5.25
C GLY A 248 45.48 5.64 -3.76
N ASP A 249 44.56 5.93 -2.85
CA ASP A 249 44.80 5.87 -1.40
C ASP A 249 44.58 4.43 -0.88
N PRO A 250 45.63 3.70 -0.45
CA PRO A 250 45.53 2.28 -0.08
C PRO A 250 44.97 2.06 1.34
N SER A 251 44.73 3.13 2.11
CA SER A 251 44.05 3.01 3.40
C SER A 251 42.55 2.82 3.18
N GLY A 252 42.01 1.64 3.53
CA GLY A 252 40.58 1.31 3.40
C GLY A 252 39.60 2.18 4.22
N SER A 253 40.03 3.35 4.68
CA SER A 253 39.32 4.28 5.58
C SER A 253 38.13 5.01 4.94
N ARG A 254 38.06 5.08 3.60
CA ARG A 254 36.98 5.78 2.86
C ARG A 254 36.03 4.87 2.06
N LYS A 255 36.05 3.56 2.30
CA LYS A 255 35.18 2.62 1.59
C LYS A 255 33.77 2.61 2.20
N VAL A 256 32.79 3.15 1.48
CA VAL A 256 31.38 3.04 1.86
C VAL A 256 30.88 1.62 1.55
N THR A 257 30.23 0.99 2.53
CA THR A 257 29.70 -0.37 2.42
C THR A 257 28.17 -0.36 2.50
N LYS A 258 27.49 -1.41 2.03
CA LYS A 258 26.02 -1.50 2.16
C LYS A 258 25.52 -1.53 3.61
N PRO A 259 26.18 -2.25 4.56
CA PRO A 259 25.76 -2.26 5.96
C PRO A 259 25.66 -0.88 6.60
N ILE A 260 26.65 0.00 6.36
CA ILE A 260 26.59 1.36 6.90
C ILE A 260 25.44 2.16 6.27
N LEU A 261 25.14 1.94 4.98
CA LEU A 261 24.00 2.58 4.32
C LEU A 261 22.66 2.10 4.88
N TRP A 262 22.50 0.80 5.18
CA TRP A 262 21.30 0.28 5.82
C TRP A 262 21.09 0.86 7.22
N GLN A 263 22.16 1.03 8.00
CA GLN A 263 22.10 1.70 9.31
C GLN A 263 21.69 3.18 9.16
N LEU A 264 22.24 3.89 8.18
CA LEU A 264 21.86 5.28 7.92
C LEU A 264 20.41 5.42 7.45
N LEU A 265 19.91 4.49 6.62
CA LEU A 265 18.50 4.43 6.23
C LEU A 265 17.60 4.22 7.45
N ALA A 266 18.00 3.35 8.38
CA ALA A 266 17.27 3.15 9.63
C ALA A 266 17.24 4.42 10.47
N VAL A 267 18.36 5.14 10.60
CA VAL A 267 18.35 6.44 11.30
C VAL A 267 17.37 7.41 10.66
N LEU A 268 17.38 7.54 9.33
CA LEU A 268 16.43 8.42 8.61
C LEU A 268 14.96 8.08 8.89
N SER A 269 14.63 6.81 9.15
CA SER A 269 13.26 6.40 9.47
C SER A 269 12.79 6.84 10.86
N VAL A 270 13.72 7.06 11.80
CA VAL A 270 13.41 7.44 13.19
C VAL A 270 13.39 8.96 13.39
N LEU A 271 13.97 9.73 12.46
CA LEU A 271 13.96 11.18 12.51
C LEU A 271 12.53 11.73 12.35
N ASP A 272 12.17 12.73 13.16
CA ASP A 272 10.89 13.46 13.03
C ASP A 272 10.94 14.44 11.84
N THR A 273 10.90 13.86 10.65
CA THR A 273 10.93 14.61 9.37
C THR A 273 9.59 15.23 9.01
N ALA A 274 8.55 14.95 9.78
CA ALA A 274 7.22 15.53 9.61
C ALA A 274 7.17 16.98 10.09
N HIS A 275 7.86 17.28 11.19
CA HIS A 275 7.84 18.61 11.82
C HIS A 275 9.17 19.35 11.69
N TYR A 276 10.27 18.64 11.42
CA TYR A 276 11.60 19.22 11.44
C TYR A 276 12.42 18.95 10.18
N ILE A 277 13.35 19.87 9.89
CA ILE A 277 14.40 19.75 8.89
C ILE A 277 15.72 19.42 9.57
N PHE A 278 16.56 18.65 8.87
CA PHE A 278 17.83 18.17 9.40
C PHE A 278 18.99 18.63 8.52
N ALA A 279 20.19 18.69 9.10
CA ALA A 279 21.40 19.12 8.41
C ALA A 279 21.77 18.16 7.28
N PHE A 280 22.06 18.70 6.10
CA PHE A 280 22.68 17.93 5.03
C PHE A 280 24.19 17.85 5.31
N PRO A 281 24.74 16.65 5.59
CA PRO A 281 26.12 16.48 6.00
C PRO A 281 27.09 16.88 4.88
N GLU A 282 28.18 17.52 5.26
CA GLU A 282 29.25 17.85 4.34
C GLU A 282 30.07 16.61 3.96
N ARG A 283 30.62 16.59 2.75
CA ARG A 283 31.38 15.45 2.23
C ARG A 283 32.62 15.11 3.07
N GLN A 284 33.20 16.11 3.75
CA GLN A 284 34.37 15.94 4.62
C GLN A 284 33.99 15.38 5.99
N GLN A 285 32.81 15.74 6.51
CA GLN A 285 32.33 15.33 7.83
C GLN A 285 31.80 13.90 7.80
N ASP A 286 30.95 13.58 6.81
CA ASP A 286 30.39 12.25 6.66
C ASP A 286 30.17 11.91 5.18
N LEU A 287 31.14 11.21 4.61
CA LEU A 287 31.12 10.81 3.21
C LEU A 287 29.96 9.85 2.90
N ALA A 288 29.64 8.92 3.81
CA ALA A 288 28.61 7.92 3.59
C ALA A 288 27.21 8.55 3.61
N ALA A 289 26.91 9.37 4.61
CA ALA A 289 25.64 10.07 4.72
C ALA A 289 25.44 11.11 3.61
N HIS A 290 26.50 11.83 3.23
CA HIS A 290 26.47 12.79 2.12
C HIS A 290 26.10 12.10 0.80
N HIS A 291 26.79 11.01 0.45
CA HIS A 291 26.49 10.28 -0.77
C HIS A 291 25.11 9.61 -0.72
N LEU A 292 24.68 9.10 0.43
CA LEU A 292 23.34 8.54 0.60
C LEU A 292 22.26 9.58 0.30
N LEU A 293 22.28 10.73 0.97
CA LEU A 293 21.25 11.76 0.77
C LEU A 293 21.28 12.34 -0.65
N ALA A 294 22.47 12.49 -1.24
CA ALA A 294 22.60 12.90 -2.63
C ALA A 294 21.89 11.90 -3.57
N ARG A 295 22.12 10.59 -3.42
CA ARG A 295 21.46 9.58 -4.27
C ARG A 295 19.97 9.42 -3.97
N LEU A 296 19.53 9.61 -2.73
CA LEU A 296 18.09 9.66 -2.41
C LEU A 296 17.41 10.90 -3.00
N SER A 297 18.13 12.01 -3.17
CA SER A 297 17.60 13.20 -3.86
C SER A 297 17.40 12.96 -5.35
N GLU A 298 18.24 12.14 -5.97
CA GLU A 298 18.07 11.69 -7.36
C GLU A 298 16.82 10.84 -7.55
N VAL A 299 16.38 10.14 -6.50
CA VAL A 299 15.15 9.33 -6.48
C VAL A 299 13.91 10.16 -6.06
N GLY A 300 14.10 11.45 -5.75
CA GLY A 300 13.03 12.33 -5.31
C GLY A 300 12.53 12.05 -3.89
N LEU A 301 13.25 11.25 -3.10
CA LEU A 301 12.92 10.96 -1.70
C LEU A 301 13.50 11.97 -0.71
N VAL A 302 14.55 12.69 -1.11
CA VAL A 302 15.18 13.73 -0.31
C VAL A 302 15.16 15.04 -1.08
N TYR A 303 14.64 16.10 -0.47
CA TYR A 303 14.60 17.43 -1.06
C TYR A 303 15.61 18.34 -0.35
N PRO A 304 16.75 18.68 -0.99
CA PRO A 304 17.73 19.58 -0.39
C PRO A 304 17.20 21.01 -0.39
N ILE A 305 17.29 21.67 0.76
CA ILE A 305 16.89 23.07 0.96
C ILE A 305 18.06 23.85 1.56
N LEU A 306 18.07 25.16 1.34
CA LEU A 306 18.99 26.07 2.02
C LEU A 306 18.21 26.78 3.11
N SER A 307 18.57 26.54 4.37
CA SER A 307 18.04 27.23 5.55
C SER A 307 19.21 27.87 6.29
N ASP A 308 19.12 29.16 6.62
CA ASP A 308 20.14 29.90 7.38
C ASP A 308 21.58 29.70 6.86
N HIS A 309 21.76 29.76 5.53
CA HIS A 309 23.02 29.53 4.83
C HIS A 309 23.63 28.12 5.00
N ARG A 310 22.89 27.17 5.56
CA ARG A 310 23.26 25.76 5.68
C ARG A 310 22.41 24.91 4.73
N LYS A 311 23.04 23.89 4.16
CA LYS A 311 22.32 22.87 3.39
C LYS A 311 21.58 21.98 4.39
N CYS A 312 20.27 21.93 4.26
CA CYS A 312 19.39 21.06 5.02
C CYS A 312 18.64 20.15 4.06
N PHE A 313 17.95 19.15 4.58
CA PHE A 313 17.08 18.30 3.77
C PHE A 313 15.71 18.13 4.39
N VAL A 314 14.73 17.95 3.50
CA VAL A 314 13.39 17.48 3.82
C VAL A 314 13.27 16.07 3.28
N LEU A 315 12.87 15.13 4.13
CA LEU A 315 12.61 13.76 3.71
C LEU A 315 11.17 13.68 3.22
N SER A 316 10.97 13.16 2.01
CA SER A 316 9.62 12.83 1.55
C SER A 316 9.10 11.68 2.40
N PRO A 317 7.89 11.75 2.97
CA PRO A 317 7.32 10.64 3.72
C PRO A 317 7.13 9.36 2.88
N ASP A 318 7.12 9.46 1.55
CA ASP A 318 7.18 8.28 0.66
C ASP A 318 8.46 7.44 0.88
N PHE A 319 9.49 7.98 1.53
CA PHE A 319 10.68 7.24 1.97
C PHE A 319 10.34 6.15 2.99
N LEU A 320 9.47 6.46 3.96
CA LEU A 320 9.06 5.50 4.98
C LEU A 320 8.36 4.30 4.33
N HIS A 321 7.73 4.52 3.16
CA HIS A 321 7.16 3.42 2.39
C HIS A 321 8.16 2.43 1.85
N ALA A 322 9.41 2.82 1.65
CA ALA A 322 10.44 1.89 1.18
C ALA A 322 10.94 0.96 2.30
N ILE A 323 10.80 1.38 3.56
CA ILE A 323 11.53 0.81 4.70
C ILE A 323 10.60 0.12 5.70
N HIS A 324 9.47 0.74 6.06
CA HIS A 324 8.56 0.18 7.04
C HIS A 324 7.73 -0.96 6.47
N TRP A 325 7.37 -1.90 7.34
CA TRP A 325 6.56 -3.08 7.03
C TRP A 325 5.10 -2.72 6.69
N GLN A 326 4.57 -1.63 7.23
CA GLN A 326 3.16 -1.21 7.17
C GLN A 326 2.81 -0.27 6.02
N ALA A 327 3.73 -0.07 5.09
CA ALA A 327 3.67 0.96 4.07
C ALA A 327 2.60 0.71 2.98
N SER A 328 1.33 0.98 3.26
CA SER A 328 0.31 1.11 2.21
C SER A 328 0.25 2.55 1.69
N ALA A 329 0.12 2.71 0.36
CA ALA A 329 -0.04 4.01 -0.31
C ALA A 329 -1.04 5.01 0.34
N PRO A 330 -2.16 4.57 0.94
CA PRO A 330 -3.14 5.44 1.59
C PRO A 330 -2.69 6.01 2.94
N LEU A 331 -1.77 5.37 3.66
CA LEU A 331 -1.21 5.92 4.91
C LEU A 331 -0.46 7.21 4.64
N SER A 332 0.26 7.29 3.51
CA SER A 332 0.88 8.52 3.03
C SER A 332 -0.18 9.59 2.75
N LEU A 333 -1.22 9.29 1.99
CA LEU A 333 -2.24 10.31 1.66
C LEU A 333 -3.00 10.85 2.89
N THR A 334 -3.29 10.00 3.88
CA THR A 334 -4.00 10.39 5.11
C THR A 334 -3.11 11.07 6.14
N PHE A 335 -1.91 10.53 6.37
CA PHE A 335 -0.88 11.16 7.19
C PHE A 335 -0.46 12.53 6.62
N HIS A 336 -0.36 12.66 5.30
CA HIS A 336 -0.08 13.93 4.61
C HIS A 336 -1.18 14.97 4.79
N HIS A 337 -2.46 14.56 4.73
CA HIS A 337 -3.56 15.50 4.93
C HIS A 337 -3.57 16.03 6.37
N HIS A 338 -3.29 15.18 7.35
CA HIS A 338 -3.17 15.56 8.76
C HIS A 338 -1.99 16.50 9.04
N LEU A 339 -0.80 16.20 8.52
CA LEU A 339 0.40 17.03 8.76
C LEU A 339 0.34 18.41 8.11
N LEU A 340 -0.19 18.50 6.88
CA LEU A 340 -0.23 19.78 6.15
C LEU A 340 -1.28 20.76 6.70
N HIS A 341 -2.34 20.28 7.37
CA HIS A 341 -3.41 21.13 7.92
C HIS A 341 -3.23 21.49 9.40
N SER A 342 -2.33 20.82 10.13
CA SER A 342 -2.05 21.12 11.54
C SER A 342 -1.27 22.43 11.78
N GLY A 343 -0.79 23.09 10.71
CA GLY A 343 0.13 24.24 10.80
C GLY A 343 -0.50 25.64 10.98
N ASN A 344 -1.83 25.79 10.92
CA ASN A 344 -2.48 27.09 11.14
C ASN A 344 -2.91 27.24 12.61
N GLY A 345 -2.02 27.79 13.43
CA GLY A 345 -2.23 27.96 14.86
C GLY A 345 -3.43 28.83 15.22
N SER A 346 -4.41 28.24 15.90
CA SER A 346 -4.88 28.66 17.23
C SER A 346 -5.89 27.65 17.76
N SER A 347 -5.74 27.31 19.03
CA SER A 347 -6.58 26.43 19.85
C SER A 347 -6.24 24.94 19.84
N ARG A 348 -6.02 24.43 21.06
CA ARG A 348 -6.04 23.01 21.41
C ARG A 348 -7.35 22.40 20.90
N ILE A 349 -7.28 21.57 19.88
CA ILE A 349 -8.39 20.72 19.46
C ILE A 349 -7.84 19.31 19.28
N GLY A 350 -8.50 18.35 19.94
CA GLY A 350 -8.13 16.95 19.94
C GLY A 350 -8.23 16.27 18.58
N VAL A 351 -7.79 15.02 18.57
CA VAL A 351 -7.76 14.05 17.47
C VAL A 351 -9.17 13.79 16.91
N GLY A 352 -9.76 14.73 16.17
CA GLY A 352 -11.15 14.57 15.75
C GLY A 352 -11.76 15.68 14.92
N ASP A 353 -11.08 16.19 13.88
CA ASP A 353 -11.79 16.93 12.83
C ASP A 353 -11.36 16.43 11.44
N ILE A 354 -11.78 15.20 11.14
CA ILE A 354 -12.23 14.88 9.78
C ILE A 354 -13.35 15.88 9.53
N ARG A 355 -13.25 16.72 8.50
CA ARG A 355 -14.30 17.67 8.15
C ARG A 355 -15.64 16.92 8.18
N ARG A 356 -16.70 17.47 8.78
CA ARG A 356 -18.04 16.84 8.82
C ARG A 356 -18.58 16.41 7.44
N GLU A 357 -17.98 16.93 6.37
CA GLU A 357 -18.26 16.59 4.96
C GLU A 357 -17.54 15.32 4.45
N ASP A 358 -16.49 14.84 5.14
CA ASP A 358 -15.70 13.65 4.80
C ASP A 358 -15.95 12.45 5.75
N THR A 359 -16.68 12.67 6.85
CA THR A 359 -17.12 11.60 7.77
C THR A 359 -18.17 10.70 7.11
N ASP A 360 -18.03 9.39 7.29
CA ASP A 360 -18.86 8.33 6.72
C ASP A 360 -18.76 8.20 5.19
N THR A 361 -17.57 8.46 4.66
CA THR A 361 -17.26 8.32 3.22
C THR A 361 -16.37 7.11 2.93
N ILE A 362 -16.48 6.60 1.71
CA ILE A 362 -15.79 5.42 1.21
C ILE A 362 -15.03 5.78 -0.06
N ILE A 363 -13.76 5.40 -0.14
CA ILE A 363 -12.92 5.52 -1.32
C ILE A 363 -12.73 4.14 -1.93
N THR A 364 -13.03 3.98 -3.22
CA THR A 364 -12.88 2.72 -3.95
C THR A 364 -11.69 2.78 -4.91
N GLU A 365 -10.78 1.81 -4.83
CA GLU A 365 -9.63 1.68 -5.75
C GLU A 365 -9.86 0.63 -6.85
N THR A 366 -9.01 0.67 -7.89
CA THR A 366 -9.02 -0.29 -9.02
C THR A 366 -8.54 -1.69 -8.65
N ASN A 367 -7.86 -1.85 -7.52
CA ASN A 367 -7.32 -3.10 -6.98
C ASN A 367 -8.29 -3.81 -6.00
N PHE A 368 -9.58 -3.46 -6.04
CA PHE A 368 -10.63 -4.00 -5.15
C PHE A 368 -10.49 -3.67 -3.66
N ARG A 369 -9.73 -2.62 -3.33
CA ARG A 369 -9.67 -2.09 -1.96
C ARG A 369 -10.66 -0.96 -1.75
N LEU A 370 -11.19 -0.92 -0.52
CA LEU A 370 -12.10 0.11 -0.04
C LEU A 370 -11.51 0.74 1.22
N TYR A 371 -11.55 2.06 1.31
CA TYR A 371 -11.16 2.79 2.51
C TYR A 371 -12.38 3.51 3.05
N ALA A 372 -12.81 3.12 4.24
CA ALA A 372 -13.95 3.73 4.91
C ALA A 372 -13.46 4.66 6.02
N TYR A 373 -13.81 5.94 5.89
CA TYR A 373 -13.58 6.97 6.90
C TYR A 373 -14.86 7.08 7.72
N THR A 374 -15.01 6.28 8.76
CA THR A 374 -16.24 6.22 9.55
C THR A 374 -15.95 5.73 10.96
N ASN A 375 -16.73 6.24 11.90
CA ASN A 375 -16.80 5.73 13.27
C ASN A 375 -18.14 5.05 13.52
N ASP A 376 -19.02 5.04 12.51
CA ASP A 376 -20.34 4.48 12.59
C ASP A 376 -20.23 2.95 12.48
N PRO A 377 -20.54 2.20 13.56
CA PRO A 377 -20.49 0.75 13.51
C PRO A 377 -21.46 0.18 12.48
N ASP A 378 -22.54 0.89 12.13
CA ASP A 378 -23.52 0.40 11.16
C ASP A 378 -22.95 0.40 9.74
N LEU A 379 -22.18 1.43 9.36
CA LEU A 379 -21.51 1.48 8.07
C LEU A 379 -20.46 0.36 7.96
N LEU A 380 -19.72 0.09 9.04
CA LEU A 380 -18.75 -1.01 9.11
C LEU A 380 -19.43 -2.37 9.03
N ASN A 381 -20.57 -2.54 9.70
CA ASN A 381 -21.36 -3.77 9.63
C ASN A 381 -21.85 -4.06 8.21
N ILE A 382 -22.25 -3.04 7.46
CA ILE A 382 -22.64 -3.19 6.05
C ILE A 382 -21.44 -3.60 5.19
N LEU A 383 -20.26 -2.97 5.38
CA LEU A 383 -19.04 -3.33 4.66
C LEU A 383 -18.61 -4.78 4.91
N ASN A 384 -18.73 -5.26 6.15
CA ASN A 384 -18.45 -6.65 6.53
C ASN A 384 -19.35 -7.69 5.83
N LEU A 385 -20.46 -7.28 5.20
CA LEU A 385 -21.33 -8.20 4.47
C LEU A 385 -20.72 -8.66 3.14
N PHE A 386 -19.92 -7.81 2.49
CA PHE A 386 -19.41 -8.06 1.13
C PHE A 386 -17.91 -7.81 0.95
N ALA A 387 -17.21 -7.35 1.98
CA ALA A 387 -15.77 -7.11 1.96
C ALA A 387 -15.10 -7.68 3.21
N VAL A 388 -13.80 -7.97 3.12
CA VAL A 388 -12.99 -8.47 4.24
C VAL A 388 -12.17 -7.32 4.81
N LEU A 389 -12.23 -7.09 6.11
CA LEU A 389 -11.38 -6.14 6.81
C LEU A 389 -9.91 -6.60 6.74
N GLU A 390 -9.05 -5.84 6.08
CA GLU A 390 -7.61 -6.12 6.01
C GLU A 390 -6.86 -5.51 7.18
N GLU A 391 -7.17 -4.24 7.50
CA GLU A 391 -6.42 -3.47 8.48
C GLU A 391 -7.29 -2.35 9.05
N VAL A 392 -7.09 -2.04 10.33
CA VAL A 392 -7.61 -0.84 10.99
C VAL A 392 -6.42 0.05 11.27
N VAL A 393 -6.36 1.19 10.61
CA VAL A 393 -5.20 2.10 10.69
C VAL A 393 -5.31 2.96 11.96
N ASN A 394 -6.51 3.48 12.23
CA ASN A 394 -6.88 4.34 13.35
C ASN A 394 -8.34 4.03 13.75
N GLU A 395 -8.86 4.66 14.81
CA GLU A 395 -10.27 4.49 15.27
C GLU A 395 -11.32 4.79 14.17
N ASN A 396 -10.94 5.57 13.15
CA ASN A 396 -11.87 6.16 12.18
C ASN A 396 -11.60 5.72 10.73
N LEU A 397 -10.57 4.89 10.49
CA LEU A 397 -10.16 4.49 9.15
C LEU A 397 -10.00 2.98 9.05
N HIS A 398 -10.88 2.38 8.25
CA HIS A 398 -10.96 0.94 8.06
C HIS A 398 -10.67 0.57 6.62
N CYS A 399 -9.70 -0.32 6.42
CA CYS A 399 -9.27 -0.81 5.12
C CYS A 399 -9.92 -2.16 4.84
N TYR A 400 -10.71 -2.24 3.77
CA TYR A 400 -11.36 -3.47 3.33
C TYR A 400 -10.86 -3.91 1.96
N ARG A 401 -10.93 -5.21 1.69
CA ARG A 401 -10.71 -5.80 0.37
C ARG A 401 -11.91 -6.62 -0.06
N VAL A 402 -12.38 -6.39 -1.27
CA VAL A 402 -13.42 -7.20 -1.91
C VAL A 402 -12.75 -8.33 -2.69
N THR A 403 -13.02 -9.55 -2.28
CA THR A 403 -12.58 -10.78 -2.96
C THR A 403 -13.77 -11.54 -3.53
N ARG A 404 -13.52 -12.42 -4.50
CA ARG A 404 -14.53 -13.33 -5.06
C ARG A 404 -15.27 -14.09 -3.96
N ASP A 405 -14.56 -14.61 -2.97
CA ASP A 405 -15.16 -15.40 -1.89
C ASP A 405 -16.03 -14.53 -0.98
N SER A 406 -15.57 -13.32 -0.63
CA SER A 406 -16.36 -12.38 0.18
C SER A 406 -17.64 -11.93 -0.53
N PHE A 407 -17.56 -11.73 -1.85
CA PHE A 407 -18.73 -11.38 -2.64
C PHE A 407 -19.68 -12.58 -2.84
N ALA A 408 -19.16 -13.79 -2.99
CA ALA A 408 -19.98 -15.00 -3.04
C ALA A 408 -20.73 -15.26 -1.71
N VAL A 409 -20.12 -14.92 -0.56
CA VAL A 409 -20.82 -14.92 0.74
C VAL A 409 -21.95 -13.88 0.76
N ALA A 410 -21.71 -12.68 0.24
CA ALA A 410 -22.72 -11.63 0.14
C ALA A 410 -23.90 -12.04 -0.75
N MET A 411 -23.62 -12.66 -1.90
CA MET A 411 -24.63 -13.17 -2.83
C MET A 411 -25.53 -14.22 -2.17
N ARG A 412 -24.98 -15.11 -1.33
CA ARG A 412 -25.77 -16.08 -0.55
C ARG A 412 -26.69 -15.41 0.48
N LYS A 413 -26.32 -14.21 0.96
CA LYS A 413 -27.16 -13.37 1.83
C LYS A 413 -28.18 -12.54 1.03
N GLY A 414 -28.27 -12.72 -0.29
CA GLY A 414 -29.20 -11.99 -1.16
C GLY A 414 -28.72 -10.60 -1.58
N ILE A 415 -27.45 -10.27 -1.39
CA ILE A 415 -26.90 -8.95 -1.75
C ILE A 415 -26.38 -9.00 -3.19
N THR A 416 -26.98 -8.21 -4.07
CA THR A 416 -26.63 -8.14 -5.51
C THR A 416 -25.44 -7.21 -5.78
N ALA A 417 -24.74 -7.40 -6.91
CA ALA A 417 -23.64 -6.50 -7.30
C ALA A 417 -24.13 -5.06 -7.46
N MET A 418 -25.32 -4.87 -8.02
CA MET A 418 -25.92 -3.55 -8.22
C MET A 418 -26.16 -2.82 -6.89
N GLN A 419 -26.61 -3.52 -5.85
CA GLN A 419 -26.80 -2.94 -4.51
C GLN A 419 -25.47 -2.51 -3.89
N VAL A 420 -24.42 -3.33 -4.02
CA VAL A 420 -23.07 -2.97 -3.55
C VAL A 420 -22.55 -1.73 -4.27
N LEU A 421 -22.65 -1.68 -5.60
CA LEU A 421 -22.16 -0.57 -6.40
C LEU A 421 -22.92 0.75 -6.11
N ARG A 422 -24.24 0.66 -5.91
CA ARG A 422 -25.06 1.81 -5.49
C ARG A 422 -24.68 2.30 -4.11
N PHE A 423 -24.48 1.41 -3.15
CA PHE A 423 -24.03 1.76 -1.81
C PHE A 423 -22.67 2.49 -1.84
N LEU A 424 -21.69 1.96 -2.58
CA LEU A 424 -20.38 2.58 -2.73
C LEU A 424 -20.44 3.96 -3.39
N SER A 425 -21.37 4.14 -4.34
CA SER A 425 -21.56 5.42 -5.03
C SER A 425 -22.24 6.46 -4.14
N LEU A 426 -23.21 6.05 -3.32
CA LEU A 426 -23.91 6.93 -2.36
C LEU A 426 -22.98 7.44 -1.25
N ARG A 427 -22.04 6.60 -0.81
CA ARG A 427 -21.07 6.93 0.24
C ARG A 427 -19.70 7.33 -0.33
N ALA A 428 -19.61 7.62 -1.63
CA ALA A 428 -18.34 7.97 -2.22
C ALA A 428 -17.83 9.33 -1.75
N HIS A 429 -16.51 9.43 -1.59
CA HIS A 429 -15.86 10.66 -1.19
C HIS A 429 -16.12 11.81 -2.22
N PRO A 430 -16.46 13.05 -1.79
CA PRO A 430 -16.78 14.17 -2.69
C PRO A 430 -15.71 14.49 -3.75
N SER A 431 -14.43 14.30 -3.41
CA SER A 431 -13.32 14.43 -4.36
C SER A 431 -13.33 13.39 -5.49
N MET A 432 -13.87 12.19 -5.27
CA MET A 432 -14.08 11.22 -6.35
C MET A 432 -15.17 11.70 -7.30
N LEU A 433 -16.31 12.15 -6.75
CA LEU A 433 -17.41 12.72 -7.53
C LEU A 433 -16.95 13.89 -8.41
N ARG A 434 -16.14 14.81 -7.85
CA ARG A 434 -15.60 15.98 -8.57
C ARG A 434 -14.66 15.59 -9.72
N ARG A 435 -13.74 14.65 -9.47
CA ARG A 435 -12.70 14.23 -10.42
C ARG A 435 -13.28 13.55 -11.66
N TYR A 436 -14.39 12.84 -11.52
CA TYR A 436 -15.06 12.19 -12.65
C TYR A 436 -16.03 13.13 -13.39
N GLY A 437 -16.67 14.08 -12.70
CA GLY A 437 -17.46 15.14 -13.35
C GLY A 437 -16.64 16.12 -14.21
N GLU A 438 -15.36 16.32 -13.88
CA GLU A 438 -14.44 17.16 -14.69
C GLU A 438 -13.91 16.43 -15.95
N ARG A 439 -13.79 15.10 -15.92
CA ARG A 439 -13.43 14.28 -17.09
C ARG A 439 -14.47 14.37 -18.21
N GLU A 440 -15.74 14.53 -17.88
CA GLU A 440 -16.82 14.74 -18.87
C GLU A 440 -16.74 16.13 -19.54
N ARG A 441 -16.21 17.15 -18.84
CA ARG A 441 -16.04 18.50 -19.41
C ARG A 441 -14.81 18.63 -20.31
N SER A 442 -13.88 17.69 -20.23
CA SER A 442 -12.56 17.77 -20.89
C SER A 442 -12.28 16.67 -21.92
N GLY A 443 -13.27 15.85 -22.29
CA GLY A 443 -13.11 14.74 -23.25
C GLY A 443 -13.79 14.94 -24.60
N ASP A 444 -12.98 15.02 -25.64
CA ASP A 444 -13.22 14.59 -27.03
C ASP A 444 -14.66 14.15 -27.38
N THR A 445 -15.40 15.06 -28.02
CA THR A 445 -16.70 14.79 -28.64
C THR A 445 -16.53 13.99 -29.93
N ALA A 446 -16.36 12.67 -29.84
CA ALA A 446 -16.47 11.79 -31.00
C ALA A 446 -16.86 10.35 -30.63
N SER A 447 -17.89 10.16 -29.81
CA SER A 447 -18.81 9.00 -29.86
C SER A 447 -19.65 8.96 -28.58
N LEU A 448 -20.89 9.46 -28.62
CA LEU A 448 -22.05 8.91 -27.88
C LEU A 448 -23.34 9.73 -28.22
N PRO A 449 -24.54 9.11 -28.21
CA PRO A 449 -25.77 9.69 -28.77
C PRO A 449 -26.40 10.83 -27.93
N SER A 450 -27.04 11.75 -28.65
CA SER A 450 -27.53 13.08 -28.26
C SER A 450 -28.74 13.14 -27.30
N ALA A 451 -28.88 12.25 -26.31
CA ALA A 451 -30.04 12.25 -25.40
C ALA A 451 -29.79 12.84 -24.00
N VAL A 452 -28.54 13.09 -23.60
CA VAL A 452 -28.19 13.42 -22.19
C VAL A 452 -27.96 14.93 -21.93
N ARG A 453 -28.03 15.80 -22.95
CA ARG A 453 -27.70 17.24 -22.80
C ARG A 453 -28.74 18.09 -22.03
N ALA A 454 -29.84 17.52 -21.53
CA ALA A 454 -30.95 18.31 -20.98
C ALA A 454 -31.01 18.43 -19.44
N SER A 455 -30.16 17.76 -18.66
CA SER A 455 -30.40 17.62 -17.21
C SER A 455 -29.46 18.41 -16.28
N SER A 456 -28.56 19.24 -16.79
CA SER A 456 -27.50 19.88 -15.98
C SER A 456 -27.90 21.21 -15.31
N SER A 457 -29.15 21.42 -14.93
CA SER A 457 -29.57 22.61 -14.18
C SER A 457 -30.47 22.26 -13.01
N LEU A 458 -29.90 21.81 -11.90
CA LEU A 458 -30.55 21.90 -10.58
C LEU A 458 -29.53 22.36 -9.54
N SER A 459 -29.61 23.65 -9.21
CA SER A 459 -29.07 24.25 -8.00
C SER A 459 -29.88 23.80 -6.78
N PHE A 460 -29.18 23.40 -5.71
CA PHE A 460 -29.78 22.90 -4.48
C PHE A 460 -30.31 24.07 -3.64
N SER A 461 -31.62 24.09 -3.38
CA SER A 461 -32.22 24.98 -2.37
C SER A 461 -33.46 24.33 -1.74
N ALA A 462 -33.32 23.98 -0.45
CA ALA A 462 -34.35 23.63 0.54
C ALA A 462 -35.24 22.37 0.32
N PRO A 463 -35.70 21.70 1.41
CA PRO A 463 -36.39 20.42 1.32
C PRO A 463 -37.90 20.61 1.15
N PRO A 464 -38.61 19.81 0.32
CA PRO A 464 -40.07 19.80 0.35
C PRO A 464 -40.65 18.57 1.06
N ARG A 465 -41.82 18.85 1.64
CA ARG A 465 -42.67 18.00 2.47
C ARG A 465 -43.47 16.99 1.65
N HIS A 466 -43.93 15.95 2.34
CA HIS A 466 -44.86 14.91 1.90
C HIS A 466 -46.05 15.42 1.07
N ALA A 467 -46.28 14.81 -0.09
CA ALA A 467 -47.58 14.70 -0.73
C ALA A 467 -47.67 13.37 -1.53
N THR A 468 -48.76 12.65 -1.32
CA THR A 468 -49.11 11.33 -1.88
C THR A 468 -49.92 11.47 -3.16
N ALA A 469 -49.56 10.78 -4.26
CA ALA A 469 -50.45 10.25 -5.31
C ALA A 469 -49.64 9.47 -6.39
N PRO A 470 -50.26 8.54 -7.15
CA PRO A 470 -49.61 7.28 -7.55
C PRO A 470 -49.30 7.15 -9.05
N GLY A 471 -48.37 6.23 -9.34
CA GLY A 471 -48.37 5.41 -10.57
C GLY A 471 -47.73 6.01 -11.82
N THR A 472 -46.39 5.95 -11.94
CA THR A 472 -45.72 5.86 -13.24
C THR A 472 -44.32 5.24 -13.04
N HIS A 473 -44.03 4.14 -13.74
CA HIS A 473 -42.70 3.50 -13.77
C HIS A 473 -41.64 4.50 -14.24
N GLY A 474 -40.71 4.88 -13.35
CA GLY A 474 -39.64 5.83 -13.66
C GLY A 474 -38.29 5.42 -13.09
N SER A 475 -37.23 5.71 -13.86
CA SER A 475 -35.83 5.90 -13.43
C SER A 475 -35.02 4.67 -13.00
N SER A 476 -34.54 3.86 -13.95
CA SER A 476 -33.36 2.99 -13.76
C SER A 476 -32.11 3.50 -14.49
N THR A 477 -32.27 4.24 -15.59
CA THR A 477 -31.17 4.66 -16.47
C THR A 477 -30.31 5.80 -15.92
N SER A 478 -30.88 6.72 -15.14
CA SER A 478 -30.14 7.85 -14.55
C SER A 478 -29.27 7.44 -13.37
N VAL A 479 -29.67 6.41 -12.62
CA VAL A 479 -28.93 5.90 -11.45
C VAL A 479 -27.72 5.09 -11.90
N ASP A 480 -27.88 4.26 -12.94
CA ASP A 480 -26.78 3.44 -13.46
C ASP A 480 -25.63 4.29 -14.05
N ALA A 481 -25.95 5.45 -14.64
CA ALA A 481 -24.95 6.40 -15.15
C ALA A 481 -24.08 7.01 -14.03
N VAL A 482 -24.69 7.36 -12.88
CA VAL A 482 -23.98 7.91 -11.72
C VAL A 482 -23.09 6.84 -11.08
N VAL A 483 -23.56 5.59 -11.01
CA VAL A 483 -22.79 4.45 -10.49
C VAL A 483 -21.53 4.19 -11.33
N THR A 484 -21.63 4.31 -12.65
CA THR A 484 -20.50 4.17 -13.57
C THR A 484 -19.49 5.32 -13.52
N LEU A 485 -19.86 6.48 -13.00
CA LEU A 485 -18.97 7.65 -12.96
C LEU A 485 -18.10 7.66 -11.72
N VAL A 486 -18.58 7.14 -10.59
CA VAL A 486 -17.91 7.32 -9.29
C VAL A 486 -17.00 6.14 -8.95
N VAL A 487 -17.43 4.91 -9.26
CA VAL A 487 -16.68 3.68 -8.99
C VAL A 487 -15.88 3.28 -10.25
N PRO A 488 -14.62 2.80 -10.13
CA PRO A 488 -13.84 2.36 -11.29
C PRO A 488 -14.55 1.28 -12.11
N GLN A 489 -14.56 1.44 -13.44
CA GLN A 489 -15.25 0.50 -14.35
C GLN A 489 -14.77 -0.95 -14.21
N SER A 490 -13.46 -1.16 -14.05
CA SER A 490 -12.90 -2.49 -13.80
C SER A 490 -13.47 -3.16 -12.54
N PHE A 491 -13.78 -2.36 -11.52
CA PHE A 491 -14.41 -2.86 -10.29
C PHE A 491 -15.87 -3.26 -10.56
N CYS A 492 -16.62 -2.41 -11.27
CA CYS A 492 -18.01 -2.68 -11.66
C CYS A 492 -18.14 -3.96 -12.48
N ASP A 493 -17.28 -4.12 -13.49
CA ASP A 493 -17.31 -5.27 -14.40
C ASP A 493 -16.95 -6.56 -13.69
N GLN A 494 -15.95 -6.54 -12.80
CA GLN A 494 -15.57 -7.70 -12.02
C GLN A 494 -16.70 -8.15 -11.08
N MET A 495 -17.39 -7.22 -10.43
CA MET A 495 -18.50 -7.53 -9.51
C MET A 495 -19.66 -8.17 -10.27
N ARG A 496 -20.00 -7.65 -11.46
CA ARG A 496 -21.02 -8.26 -12.35
C ARG A 496 -20.58 -9.63 -12.87
N MET A 497 -19.29 -9.79 -13.18
CA MET A 497 -18.73 -11.08 -13.58
C MET A 497 -18.90 -12.12 -12.46
N TRP A 498 -18.52 -11.79 -11.23
CA TRP A 498 -18.68 -12.69 -10.08
C TRP A 498 -20.15 -12.99 -9.77
N GLU A 499 -21.05 -12.02 -9.93
CA GLU A 499 -22.50 -12.25 -9.80
C GLU A 499 -23.00 -13.23 -10.86
N SER A 500 -22.60 -13.04 -12.12
CA SER A 500 -22.96 -13.95 -13.21
C SER A 500 -22.41 -15.36 -12.95
N GLU A 501 -21.19 -15.46 -12.41
CA GLU A 501 -20.53 -16.72 -12.09
C GLU A 501 -21.25 -17.47 -10.97
N CYS A 502 -21.66 -16.77 -9.90
CA CYS A 502 -22.45 -17.37 -8.82
C CYS A 502 -23.83 -17.83 -9.28
N ARG A 503 -24.36 -17.26 -10.37
CA ARG A 503 -25.65 -17.64 -10.98
C ARG A 503 -25.54 -18.67 -12.09
N ARG A 504 -24.33 -19.14 -12.46
CA ARG A 504 -24.14 -20.12 -13.55
C ARG A 504 -24.72 -21.49 -13.27
N VAL A 505 -24.80 -21.89 -12.00
CA VAL A 505 -25.28 -23.22 -11.60
C VAL A 505 -26.49 -23.04 -10.69
N VAL A 506 -27.65 -23.44 -11.18
CA VAL A 506 -28.91 -23.45 -10.42
C VAL A 506 -29.20 -24.91 -10.06
N PHE A 507 -29.27 -25.21 -8.77
CA PHE A 507 -29.66 -26.52 -8.28
C PHE A 507 -31.16 -26.52 -7.97
N GLU A 508 -31.96 -26.98 -8.91
CA GLU A 508 -33.40 -27.19 -8.71
C GLU A 508 -33.62 -28.55 -8.04
N HIS A 509 -34.34 -28.54 -6.92
CA HIS A 509 -34.76 -29.73 -6.17
C HIS A 509 -36.26 -29.95 -6.40
N HIS A 510 -36.78 -31.16 -6.15
CA HIS A 510 -38.20 -31.49 -6.38
C HIS A 510 -38.62 -31.43 -7.85
N VAL A 511 -38.04 -32.34 -8.62
CA VAL A 511 -38.18 -32.36 -10.08
C VAL A 511 -38.60 -33.75 -10.54
N SER A 512 -39.63 -33.80 -11.38
CA SER A 512 -40.13 -35.00 -12.02
C SER A 512 -39.53 -35.18 -13.41
N LEU A 513 -38.94 -36.35 -13.66
CA LEU A 513 -38.34 -36.73 -14.93
C LEU A 513 -39.26 -37.67 -15.70
N LEU A 514 -39.85 -37.18 -16.78
CA LEU A 514 -40.61 -37.98 -17.73
C LEU A 514 -39.67 -38.62 -18.74
N ARG A 515 -39.51 -39.94 -18.67
CA ARG A 515 -38.66 -40.73 -19.58
C ARG A 515 -39.49 -41.36 -20.70
N ASN A 516 -38.86 -41.63 -21.84
CA ASN A 516 -39.44 -42.29 -23.00
C ASN A 516 -40.59 -41.52 -23.68
N MET A 517 -40.52 -40.19 -23.68
CA MET A 517 -41.52 -39.35 -24.33
C MET A 517 -41.28 -39.26 -25.84
N SER A 518 -42.30 -39.55 -26.65
CA SER A 518 -42.27 -39.31 -28.10
C SER A 518 -42.26 -37.80 -28.39
N PRO A 519 -41.75 -37.34 -29.56
CA PRO A 519 -41.74 -35.92 -29.91
C PRO A 519 -43.16 -35.33 -30.06
N GLU A 520 -44.15 -36.16 -30.34
CA GLU A 520 -45.57 -35.76 -30.42
C GLU A 520 -46.15 -35.60 -29.02
N GLN A 521 -45.86 -36.53 -28.11
CA GLN A 521 -46.27 -36.45 -26.70
C GLN A 521 -45.64 -35.26 -25.99
N GLN A 522 -44.36 -34.98 -26.26
CA GLN A 522 -43.66 -33.82 -25.70
C GLN A 522 -44.32 -32.51 -26.17
N LYS A 523 -44.68 -32.40 -27.46
CA LYS A 523 -45.40 -31.22 -27.97
C LYS A 523 -46.79 -31.09 -27.35
N ALA A 524 -47.50 -32.19 -27.15
CA ALA A 524 -48.83 -32.19 -26.52
C ALA A 524 -48.77 -31.73 -25.06
N VAL A 525 -47.81 -32.23 -24.27
CA VAL A 525 -47.61 -31.83 -22.88
C VAL A 525 -47.18 -30.35 -22.78
N THR A 526 -46.27 -29.89 -23.64
CA THR A 526 -45.89 -28.48 -23.68
C THR A 526 -47.07 -27.58 -24.06
N ALA A 527 -47.89 -27.98 -25.04
CA ALA A 527 -49.10 -27.23 -25.42
C ALA A 527 -50.11 -27.18 -24.27
N TYR A 528 -50.34 -28.31 -23.59
CA TYR A 528 -51.24 -28.38 -22.43
C TYR A 528 -50.78 -27.49 -21.27
N LEU A 529 -49.48 -27.50 -20.94
CA LEU A 529 -48.91 -26.62 -19.93
C LEU A 529 -48.96 -25.13 -20.35
N THR A 530 -48.86 -24.85 -21.64
CA THR A 530 -49.01 -23.50 -22.19
C THR A 530 -50.45 -23.01 -22.07
N ASP A 531 -51.43 -23.86 -22.37
CA ASP A 531 -52.85 -23.55 -22.21
C ASP A 531 -53.25 -23.39 -20.74
N ALA A 532 -52.60 -24.12 -19.83
CA ALA A 532 -52.76 -23.99 -18.39
C ALA A 532 -52.02 -22.78 -17.78
N GLY A 533 -51.20 -22.05 -18.57
CA GLY A 533 -50.45 -20.89 -18.11
C GLY A 533 -49.21 -21.20 -17.26
N GLU A 534 -48.76 -22.45 -17.23
CA GLU A 534 -47.69 -22.96 -16.36
C GLU A 534 -46.46 -23.39 -17.18
N VAL A 535 -46.04 -22.54 -18.12
CA VAL A 535 -44.89 -22.78 -19.02
C VAL A 535 -43.56 -22.77 -18.25
N ASP A 536 -43.47 -21.96 -17.19
CA ASP A 536 -42.29 -21.81 -16.32
C ASP A 536 -41.99 -23.08 -15.49
N GLY A 537 -42.91 -24.05 -15.50
CA GLY A 537 -42.74 -25.36 -14.89
C GLY A 537 -41.82 -26.31 -15.62
N ILE A 538 -41.55 -26.06 -16.90
CA ILE A 538 -40.69 -26.89 -17.74
C ILE A 538 -39.24 -26.46 -17.52
N LEU A 539 -38.46 -27.29 -16.83
CA LEU A 539 -37.07 -26.98 -16.50
C LEU A 539 -36.11 -27.38 -17.63
N HIS A 540 -36.37 -28.50 -18.31
CA HIS A 540 -35.54 -28.97 -19.43
C HIS A 540 -36.32 -29.90 -20.35
N ALA A 541 -36.07 -29.83 -21.65
CA ALA A 541 -36.76 -30.64 -22.65
C ALA A 541 -35.77 -31.08 -23.75
N GLU A 542 -35.55 -32.39 -23.85
CA GLU A 542 -34.70 -32.99 -24.88
C GLU A 542 -35.42 -34.16 -25.56
N ARG A 543 -34.83 -34.71 -26.64
CA ARG A 543 -35.44 -35.84 -27.35
C ARG A 543 -35.46 -37.07 -26.44
N GLY A 544 -36.64 -37.56 -26.12
CA GLY A 544 -36.85 -38.77 -25.32
C GLY A 544 -37.03 -38.55 -23.82
N TYR A 545 -36.82 -37.33 -23.29
CA TYR A 545 -37.11 -37.02 -21.90
C TYR A 545 -37.44 -35.54 -21.65
N MET A 546 -38.25 -35.30 -20.63
CA MET A 546 -38.69 -33.96 -20.21
C MET A 546 -38.62 -33.85 -18.69
N VAL A 547 -38.19 -32.68 -18.21
CA VAL A 547 -37.93 -32.39 -16.81
C VAL A 547 -38.87 -31.26 -16.39
N ILE A 548 -39.72 -31.54 -15.40
CA ILE A 548 -40.80 -30.64 -14.95
C ILE A 548 -40.74 -30.54 -13.43
N ARG A 549 -41.09 -29.39 -12.86
CA ARG A 549 -41.24 -29.24 -11.40
C ARG A 549 -42.26 -30.25 -10.87
N GLU A 550 -41.94 -30.90 -9.75
CA GLU A 550 -42.75 -31.95 -9.13
C GLU A 550 -44.17 -31.46 -8.80
N GLU A 551 -44.31 -30.24 -8.28
CA GLU A 551 -45.62 -29.62 -7.96
C GLU A 551 -46.55 -29.51 -9.18
N ILE A 552 -45.98 -29.18 -10.34
CA ILE A 552 -46.73 -28.98 -11.59
C ILE A 552 -47.05 -30.34 -12.20
N PHE A 553 -46.14 -31.30 -12.09
CA PHE A 553 -46.37 -32.67 -12.50
C PHE A 553 -47.52 -33.30 -11.70
N GLU A 554 -47.49 -33.26 -10.36
CA GLU A 554 -48.53 -33.84 -9.51
C GLU A 554 -49.90 -33.18 -9.72
N ARG A 555 -49.94 -31.87 -9.93
CA ARG A 555 -51.20 -31.13 -10.08
C ARG A 555 -51.86 -31.30 -11.44
N LEU A 556 -51.07 -31.31 -12.52
CA LEU A 556 -51.60 -31.20 -13.88
C LEU A 556 -51.38 -32.43 -14.74
N ILE A 557 -50.34 -33.22 -14.48
CA ILE A 557 -49.93 -34.34 -15.35
C ILE A 557 -50.23 -35.69 -14.71
N ALA A 558 -49.96 -35.88 -13.41
CA ALA A 558 -50.26 -37.12 -12.70
C ALA A 558 -51.74 -37.55 -12.79
N PRO A 559 -52.74 -36.63 -12.71
CA PRO A 559 -54.15 -37.00 -12.86
C PRO A 559 -54.56 -37.42 -14.28
N LEU A 560 -53.71 -37.18 -15.28
CA LEU A 560 -53.94 -37.58 -16.68
C LEU A 560 -53.30 -38.92 -17.03
N LEU A 561 -52.48 -39.46 -16.12
CA LEU A 561 -51.74 -40.72 -16.28
C LEU A 561 -52.40 -41.89 -15.51
N GLU A 562 -53.28 -41.58 -14.56
CA GLU A 562 -54.22 -42.53 -13.93
C GLU A 562 -55.47 -42.72 -14.80
#